data_AF-A0AA36XNX7-F1
#
_entry.id   AF-A0AA36XNX7-F1
#
_cell.length_a   1.000
_cell.length_b   1.000
_cell.length_c   1.000
_cell.angle_alpha   90.00
_cell.angle_beta   90.00
_cell.angle_gamma   90.00
#
_symmetry.space_group_name_H-M   'P 1'
#
loop_
_entity.id
_entity.type
_entity.pdbx_description
1 polymer ?
#
loop_
_entity_poly.entity_id
_entity_poly.type
_entity_poly.pdbx_seq_one_letter_code
_entity_poly.pdbx_strand_id
1 'polypeptide(L)'
;MIATIEYQHPSLPGGVLRYVKDGIDLHAGIESGEWVWFTAGQFAFQLPDKATKGQEALTVAAPNTDLTLSKAIETAKRHEPVIPVVSIYREYDTDDLSKPRNKRIRLTMSSAKITAMTVTLTNSWKDLTNRRFMRPIYNNVTHPGLMYI
;
A
#
# COMPACT_ATOMS: atom_id res chain seq x y z
N MET A 1 -11.90 -7.70 16.99
CA MET A 1 -11.78 -7.25 15.58
C MET A 1 -10.32 -7.04 15.25
N ILE A 2 -9.83 -7.74 14.24
CA ILE A 2 -8.41 -7.80 13.91
C ILE A 2 -8.17 -7.03 12.62
N ALA A 3 -7.30 -6.02 12.68
CA ALA A 3 -6.97 -5.18 11.54
C ALA A 3 -5.67 -5.67 10.87
N THR A 4 -5.71 -5.85 9.56
CA THR A 4 -4.54 -6.24 8.76
C THR A 4 -4.33 -5.30 7.57
N ILE A 5 -3.08 -5.22 7.13
CA ILE A 5 -2.69 -4.46 5.97
C ILE A 5 -1.77 -5.26 5.06
N GLU A 6 -1.97 -5.11 3.76
CA GLU A 6 -1.19 -5.75 2.72
C GLU A 6 -0.67 -4.70 1.75
N TYR A 7 0.64 -4.71 1.48
CA TYR A 7 1.28 -3.89 0.47
C TYR A 7 1.65 -4.76 -0.72
N GLN A 8 1.20 -4.37 -1.91
CA GLN A 8 1.48 -5.07 -3.16
C GLN A 8 2.33 -4.17 -4.06
N HIS A 9 3.49 -4.68 -4.48
CA HIS A 9 4.34 -4.05 -5.47
C HIS A 9 5.40 -5.06 -5.97
N PRO A 10 5.69 -5.14 -7.29
CA PRO A 10 6.55 -6.18 -7.86
C PRO A 10 8.00 -6.18 -7.33
N SER A 11 8.51 -5.05 -6.86
CA SER A 11 9.86 -4.97 -6.27
C SER A 11 9.93 -5.36 -4.78
N LEU A 12 8.80 -5.68 -4.15
CA LEU A 12 8.80 -6.17 -2.77
C LEU A 12 9.28 -7.62 -2.72
N PRO A 13 9.86 -8.07 -1.59
CA PRO A 13 10.17 -9.48 -1.38
C PRO A 13 8.91 -10.33 -1.56
N GLY A 14 8.88 -11.22 -2.56
CA GLY A 14 7.69 -12.02 -2.89
C GLY A 14 6.52 -11.23 -3.48
N GLY A 15 6.73 -9.97 -3.88
CA GLY A 15 5.72 -9.09 -4.50
C GLY A 15 4.66 -8.53 -3.53
N VAL A 16 4.63 -9.01 -2.28
CA VAL A 16 3.61 -8.68 -1.29
C VAL A 16 4.19 -8.68 0.12
N LEU A 17 3.87 -7.67 0.92
CA LEU A 17 4.13 -7.64 2.36
C LEU A 17 2.82 -7.59 3.14
N ARG A 18 2.69 -8.41 4.17
CA ARG A 18 1.44 -8.58 4.94
C ARG A 18 1.71 -8.43 6.42
N TYR A 19 0.92 -7.57 7.07
CA TYR A 19 1.05 -7.31 8.49
C TYR A 19 -0.28 -7.34 9.23
N VAL A 20 -0.23 -7.74 10.50
CA VAL A 20 -1.34 -7.71 11.45
C VAL A 20 -0.97 -6.91 12.69
N LYS A 21 -1.92 -6.12 13.19
CA LYS A 21 -1.71 -5.24 14.36
C LYS A 21 -1.71 -6.00 15.70
N ASP A 22 -2.26 -7.19 15.75
CA ASP A 22 -2.60 -7.91 16.99
C ASP A 22 -1.39 -8.53 17.72
N GLY A 23 -0.16 -8.19 17.32
CA GLY A 23 1.08 -8.65 17.94
C GLY A 23 1.38 -10.15 17.79
N ILE A 24 0.50 -10.92 17.14
CA ILE A 24 0.63 -12.35 16.86
C ILE A 24 0.41 -12.57 15.37
N ASP A 25 1.20 -13.46 14.77
CA ASP A 25 1.05 -13.86 13.37
C ASP A 25 -0.35 -14.44 13.13
N LEU A 26 -0.99 -13.99 12.06
CA LEU A 26 -2.37 -14.35 11.74
C LEU A 26 -2.43 -15.15 10.43
N HIS A 27 -3.07 -16.31 10.47
CA HIS A 27 -3.41 -17.07 9.27
C HIS A 27 -4.89 -16.84 8.92
N ALA A 28 -5.16 -16.14 7.82
CA ALA A 28 -6.52 -15.75 7.45
C ALA A 28 -6.75 -15.86 5.93
N GLY A 29 -8.02 -16.07 5.55
CA GLY A 29 -8.45 -16.15 4.16
C GLY A 29 -8.67 -14.77 3.53
N ILE A 30 -8.17 -14.59 2.30
CA ILE A 30 -8.38 -13.37 1.51
C ILE A 30 -9.51 -13.53 0.48
N GLU A 31 -9.85 -12.47 -0.25
CA GLU A 31 -10.99 -12.46 -1.17
C GLU A 31 -10.86 -13.40 -2.36
N SER A 32 -9.63 -13.84 -2.69
CA SER A 32 -9.40 -14.89 -3.68
C SER A 32 -9.78 -16.30 -3.19
N GLY A 33 -10.07 -16.46 -1.89
CA GLY A 33 -10.28 -17.76 -1.25
C GLY A 33 -8.98 -18.44 -0.80
N GLU A 34 -7.83 -17.81 -1.04
CA GLU A 34 -6.54 -18.30 -0.57
C GLU A 34 -6.33 -17.98 0.91
N TRP A 35 -5.66 -18.88 1.62
CA TRP A 35 -5.22 -18.67 2.98
C TRP A 35 -3.82 -18.09 3.00
N VAL A 36 -3.62 -17.06 3.82
CA VAL A 36 -2.35 -16.37 3.86
C VAL A 36 -1.92 -15.95 5.26
N TRP A 37 -0.60 -15.88 5.42
CA TRP A 37 0.05 -15.43 6.65
C TRP A 37 0.24 -13.91 6.65
N PHE A 38 -0.15 -13.29 7.76
CA PHE A 38 0.14 -11.91 8.11
C PHE A 38 1.12 -11.92 9.29
N THR A 39 2.24 -11.23 9.12
CA THR A 39 3.27 -11.13 10.17
C THR A 39 2.86 -10.11 11.22
N ALA A 40 3.07 -10.42 12.49
CA ALA A 40 2.86 -9.49 13.59
C ALA A 40 3.72 -8.23 13.39
N GLY A 41 3.11 -7.07 13.54
CA GLY A 41 3.88 -5.85 13.69
C GLY A 41 3.11 -4.75 14.39
N GLN A 42 3.86 -3.77 14.87
CA GLN A 42 3.32 -2.64 15.60
C GLN A 42 2.84 -1.60 14.59
N PHE A 43 1.54 -1.50 14.37
CA PHE A 43 0.98 -0.53 13.43
C PHE A 43 -0.12 0.31 14.08
N ALA A 44 -0.07 1.61 13.82
CA ALA A 44 -1.17 2.52 14.07
C ALA A 44 -1.85 2.85 12.74
N PHE A 45 -3.16 2.58 12.67
CA PHE A 45 -4.00 2.92 11.53
C PHE A 45 -4.88 4.11 11.91
N GLN A 46 -4.90 5.13 11.06
CA GLN A 46 -5.87 6.21 11.15
C GLN A 46 -6.75 6.14 9.91
N LEU A 47 -7.94 5.54 10.04
CA LEU A 47 -8.89 5.42 8.95
C LEU A 47 -9.38 6.83 8.55
N PRO A 48 -9.57 7.08 7.25
CA PRO A 48 -10.14 8.33 6.79
C PRO A 48 -11.62 8.44 7.24
N ASP A 49 -12.00 9.64 7.67
CA ASP A 49 -13.36 9.94 8.07
C ASP A 49 -14.28 9.99 6.82
N LYS A 50 -15.44 9.34 6.87
CA LYS A 50 -16.36 9.19 5.72
C LYS A 50 -16.92 10.51 5.16
N ALA A 51 -16.69 11.64 5.84
CA ALA A 51 -17.37 12.91 5.60
C ALA A 51 -16.54 13.98 4.84
N THR A 52 -15.24 13.78 4.61
CA THR A 52 -14.38 14.87 4.12
C THR A 52 -14.17 14.80 2.61
N LYS A 53 -14.89 15.64 1.88
CA LYS A 53 -14.77 15.89 0.44
C LYS A 53 -13.30 15.99 -0.02
N GLY A 54 -12.81 14.94 -0.67
CA GLY A 54 -11.78 15.05 -1.71
C GLY A 54 -10.36 14.57 -1.38
N GLN A 55 -10.03 14.24 -0.13
CA GLN A 55 -8.68 13.75 0.26
C GLN A 55 -8.83 12.72 1.39
N GLU A 56 -9.46 11.59 1.11
CA GLU A 56 -9.51 10.48 2.06
C GLU A 56 -8.16 9.74 2.03
N ALA A 57 -7.35 9.98 3.06
CA ALA A 57 -6.06 9.36 3.28
C ALA A 57 -6.10 8.40 4.48
N LEU A 58 -5.77 7.13 4.28
CA LEU A 58 -5.39 6.22 5.36
C LEU A 58 -3.93 6.49 5.71
N THR A 59 -3.70 6.95 6.94
CA THR A 59 -2.35 7.08 7.47
C THR A 59 -1.98 5.81 8.21
N VAL A 60 -0.86 5.22 7.84
CA VAL A 60 -0.28 4.05 8.51
C VAL A 60 1.03 4.49 9.12
N ALA A 61 1.16 4.39 10.43
CA ALA A 61 2.40 4.62 11.14
C ALA A 61 2.92 3.30 11.71
N ALA A 62 4.18 3.00 11.43
CA ALA A 62 4.88 1.82 11.91
C ALA A 62 6.23 2.24 12.52
N PRO A 63 6.72 1.58 13.59
CA PRO A 63 8.08 1.76 14.03
C PRO A 63 9.04 1.22 12.97
N ASN A 64 10.18 1.88 12.82
CA ASN A 64 11.19 1.53 11.82
C ASN A 64 12.26 0.56 12.36
N THR A 65 11.98 -0.19 13.43
CA THR A 65 12.99 -1.00 14.15
C THR A 65 13.64 -2.05 13.26
N ASP A 66 12.85 -2.76 12.44
CA ASP A 66 13.35 -3.88 11.63
C ASP A 66 13.90 -3.44 10.26
N LEU A 67 13.75 -2.16 9.91
CA LEU A 67 14.11 -1.58 8.61
C LEU A 67 13.51 -2.28 7.37
N THR A 68 12.66 -3.29 7.55
CA THR A 68 12.04 -4.09 6.47
C THR A 68 11.14 -3.22 5.61
N LEU A 69 10.25 -2.45 6.25
CA LEU A 69 9.30 -1.56 5.58
C LEU A 69 10.00 -0.40 4.89
N SER A 70 11.01 0.22 5.52
CA SER A 70 11.76 1.33 4.91
C SER A 70 12.56 0.87 3.68
N LYS A 71 13.26 -0.26 3.77
CA LYS A 71 13.95 -0.86 2.61
C LYS A 71 12.98 -1.20 1.48
N ALA A 72 11.84 -1.80 1.81
CA ALA A 72 10.79 -2.14 0.85
C ALA A 72 10.24 -0.91 0.09
N ILE A 73 10.07 0.22 0.78
CA ILE A 73 9.64 1.46 0.15
C ILE A 73 10.74 2.04 -0.73
N GLU A 74 12.00 1.98 -0.29
CA GLU A 74 13.13 2.43 -1.11
C GLU A 74 13.31 1.58 -2.37
N THR A 75 13.14 0.26 -2.29
CA THR A 75 13.17 -0.61 -3.48
C THR A 75 11.99 -0.35 -4.41
N ALA A 76 10.80 -0.05 -3.87
CA ALA A 76 9.66 0.39 -4.68
C ALA A 76 9.93 1.71 -5.41
N LYS A 77 10.54 2.69 -4.73
CA LYS A 77 10.90 3.98 -5.33
C LYS A 77 11.94 3.88 -6.46
N ARG A 78 12.85 2.90 -6.39
CA ARG A 78 13.90 2.69 -7.41
C ARG A 78 13.46 1.80 -8.57
N HIS A 79 12.24 1.26 -8.55
CA HIS A 79 11.76 0.36 -9.58
C HIS A 79 11.38 1.13 -10.86
N GLU A 80 11.86 0.65 -12.00
CA GLU A 80 11.47 1.12 -13.33
C GLU A 80 10.73 0.00 -14.09
N PRO A 81 9.55 0.27 -14.68
CA PRO A 81 8.81 1.54 -14.69
C PRO A 81 8.23 1.91 -13.31
N VAL A 82 7.92 3.20 -13.12
CA VAL A 82 7.31 3.69 -11.87
C VAL A 82 5.92 3.07 -11.71
N ILE A 83 5.80 2.14 -10.77
CA ILE A 83 4.54 1.46 -10.43
C ILE A 83 4.12 1.92 -9.03
N PRO A 84 2.85 2.32 -8.83
CA PRO A 84 2.39 2.71 -7.51
C PRO A 84 2.25 1.49 -6.59
N VAL A 85 2.66 1.64 -5.33
CA VAL A 85 2.42 0.63 -4.29
C VAL A 85 0.94 0.64 -3.91
N VAL A 86 0.30 -0.53 -3.94
CA VAL A 86 -1.11 -0.69 -3.58
C VAL A 86 -1.19 -1.18 -2.14
N SER A 87 -1.94 -0.47 -1.31
CA SER A 87 -2.19 -0.81 0.09
C SER A 87 -3.62 -1.33 0.23
N ILE A 88 -3.79 -2.52 0.79
CA ILE A 88 -5.09 -3.17 1.00
C ILE A 88 -5.28 -3.35 2.51
N TYR A 89 -6.27 -2.66 3.05
CA TYR A 89 -6.66 -2.78 4.44
C TYR A 89 -7.88 -3.71 4.58
N ARG A 90 -7.81 -4.60 5.57
CA ARG A 90 -8.85 -5.59 5.87
C ARG A 90 -9.11 -5.66 7.37
N GLU A 91 -10.32 -6.05 7.69
CA GLU A 91 -10.79 -6.24 9.06
C GLU A 91 -11.41 -7.61 9.16
N TYR A 92 -10.93 -8.40 10.11
CA TYR A 92 -11.44 -9.73 10.40
C TYR A 92 -12.21 -9.71 11.72
N ASP A 93 -13.17 -10.63 11.83
CA ASP A 93 -13.75 -10.93 13.12
C ASP A 93 -12.80 -11.83 13.91
N THR A 94 -12.90 -11.83 15.24
CA THR A 94 -12.09 -12.74 16.07
C THR A 94 -12.54 -14.18 15.94
N ASP A 95 -13.82 -14.38 15.62
CA ASP A 95 -14.45 -15.71 15.60
C ASP A 95 -14.38 -16.37 14.22
N ASP A 96 -14.28 -15.58 13.15
CA ASP A 96 -14.18 -16.06 11.76
C ASP A 96 -13.05 -15.34 11.00
N LEU A 97 -11.98 -16.11 10.73
CA LEU A 97 -10.82 -15.69 9.96
C LEU A 97 -10.86 -16.17 8.50
N SER A 98 -11.91 -16.90 8.10
CA SER A 98 -12.01 -17.44 6.75
C SER A 98 -12.18 -16.34 5.70
N LYS A 99 -12.81 -15.22 6.08
CA LYS A 99 -13.06 -14.08 5.19
C LYS A 99 -12.99 -12.76 5.95
N PRO A 100 -12.63 -11.66 5.26
CA PRO A 100 -12.74 -10.33 5.84
C PRO A 100 -14.20 -10.00 6.18
N ARG A 101 -14.41 -9.44 7.37
CA ARG A 101 -15.73 -8.99 7.84
C ARG A 101 -16.33 -7.91 6.95
N ASN A 102 -15.48 -6.97 6.53
CA ASN A 102 -15.86 -5.83 5.71
C ASN A 102 -15.22 -5.91 4.32
N LYS A 103 -15.80 -5.19 3.36
CA LYS A 103 -15.20 -5.02 2.03
C LYS A 103 -13.81 -4.40 2.17
N ARG A 104 -12.81 -5.01 1.51
CA ARG A 104 -11.44 -4.48 1.49
C ARG A 104 -11.37 -3.02 1.05
N ILE A 105 -10.56 -2.27 1.77
CA ILE A 105 -10.24 -0.89 1.44
C ILE A 105 -8.94 -0.94 0.63
N ARG A 106 -9.04 -0.65 -0.67
CA ARG A 106 -7.88 -0.61 -1.58
C ARG A 106 -7.49 0.83 -1.84
N LEU A 107 -6.26 1.17 -1.48
CA LEU A 107 -5.69 2.49 -1.58
C LEU A 107 -4.36 2.44 -2.33
N THR A 108 -3.93 3.58 -2.85
CA THR A 108 -2.63 3.76 -3.47
C THR A 108 -1.75 4.59 -2.55
N MET A 109 -0.51 4.18 -2.35
CA MET A 109 0.46 4.95 -1.57
C MET A 109 0.80 6.26 -2.30
N SER A 110 0.48 7.38 -1.68
CA SER A 110 0.72 8.72 -2.24
C SER A 110 2.02 9.33 -1.71
N SER A 111 2.35 9.09 -0.45
CA SER A 111 3.61 9.57 0.13
C SER A 111 4.11 8.64 1.23
N ALA A 112 5.42 8.64 1.40
CA ALA A 112 6.10 7.90 2.46
C ALA A 112 7.13 8.82 3.13
N LYS A 113 6.97 9.03 4.44
CA LYS A 113 7.90 9.76 5.29
C LYS A 113 8.60 8.77 6.21
N ILE A 114 9.91 8.64 6.05
CA ILE A 114 10.75 7.76 6.85
C ILE A 114 11.59 8.63 7.78
N THR A 115 11.55 8.33 9.07
CA THR A 115 12.39 8.91 10.12
C THR A 115 13.15 7.77 10.81
N ALA A 116 14.22 8.08 11.55
CA ALA A 116 15.04 7.07 12.23
C ALA A 116 14.20 6.08 13.06
N MET A 117 13.14 6.55 13.74
CA MET A 117 12.30 5.71 14.60
C MET A 117 10.97 5.28 13.99
N THR A 118 10.48 5.96 12.95
CA THR A 118 9.10 5.78 12.49
C THR A 118 8.99 5.90 10.98
N VAL A 119 8.21 5.01 10.38
CA VAL A 119 7.77 5.07 8.98
C VAL A 119 6.30 5.47 8.97
N THR A 120 5.99 6.57 8.29
CA THR A 120 4.62 7.04 8.10
C THR A 120 4.26 6.99 6.62
N LEU A 121 3.21 6.25 6.29
CA LEU A 121 2.69 6.07 4.93
C LEU A 121 1.33 6.72 4.80
N THR A 122 1.15 7.51 3.76
CA THR A 122 -0.12 8.16 3.43
C THR A 122 -0.67 7.48 2.19
N ASN A 123 -1.82 6.81 2.33
CA ASN A 123 -2.47 6.08 1.24
C ASN A 123 -3.79 6.77 0.86
N SER A 124 -4.04 7.04 -0.41
CA SER A 124 -5.27 7.68 -0.89
C SER A 124 -6.07 6.76 -1.81
N TRP A 125 -7.39 6.96 -1.88
CA TRP A 125 -8.25 6.17 -2.78
C TRP A 125 -7.99 6.41 -4.26
N LYS A 126 -7.55 7.63 -4.59
CA LYS A 126 -7.39 8.07 -5.96
C LYS A 126 -6.19 8.99 -6.00
N ASP A 127 -5.09 8.49 -6.56
CA ASP A 127 -3.95 9.34 -6.88
C ASP A 127 -4.26 10.15 -8.14
N LEU A 128 -5.14 11.14 -8.00
CA LEU A 128 -5.53 12.07 -9.07
C LEU A 128 -4.41 13.08 -9.35
N THR A 129 -3.62 13.41 -8.32
CA THR A 129 -2.56 14.43 -8.38
C THR A 129 -1.31 13.94 -9.11
N ASN A 130 -0.94 12.67 -8.97
CA ASN A 130 0.24 12.11 -9.62
C ASN A 130 -0.09 11.44 -10.96
N ARG A 131 -1.37 11.40 -11.35
CA ARG A 131 -1.78 10.94 -12.67
C ARG A 131 -1.46 12.02 -13.69
N ARG A 132 -0.60 11.71 -14.67
CA ARG A 132 -0.39 12.59 -15.84
C ARG A 132 -1.75 12.97 -16.43
N PHE A 133 -2.11 14.24 -16.36
CA PHE A 133 -3.31 14.77 -16.98
C PHE A 133 -3.26 14.49 -18.48
N MET A 134 -4.26 13.77 -19.00
CA MET A 134 -4.55 13.37 -20.40
C MET A 134 -3.67 14.01 -21.49
N ARG A 135 -2.36 13.74 -21.48
CA ARG A 135 -1.41 14.23 -22.47
C ARG A 135 -0.69 13.03 -23.05
N PRO A 136 -0.87 12.71 -24.35
CA PRO A 136 -0.08 11.68 -25.00
C PRO A 136 1.41 12.01 -24.79
N ILE A 137 2.18 10.99 -24.42
CA ILE A 137 3.62 11.13 -24.28
C ILE A 137 4.18 11.13 -25.69
N TYR A 138 4.64 12.28 -26.16
CA TYR A 138 5.45 12.32 -27.37
C TYR A 138 6.75 11.58 -27.08
N ASN A 139 6.95 10.43 -27.73
CA ASN A 139 8.19 9.67 -27.69
C ASN A 139 8.63 9.39 -29.14
N ASN A 140 9.91 9.05 -29.35
CA ASN A 140 10.44 8.81 -30.69
C ASN A 140 9.75 7.63 -31.42
N VAL A 141 9.03 6.78 -30.67
CA VAL A 141 8.22 5.68 -31.23
C VAL A 141 6.91 6.19 -31.85
N THR A 142 6.23 7.14 -31.19
CA THR A 142 4.95 7.70 -31.65
C THR A 142 5.12 8.95 -32.52
N HIS A 143 6.21 9.69 -32.34
CA HIS A 143 6.52 10.94 -33.02
C HIS A 143 8.02 10.97 -33.41
N PRO A 144 8.42 10.23 -34.46
CA PRO A 144 9.83 10.07 -34.85
C PRO A 144 10.52 11.38 -35.25
N GLY A 145 9.76 12.44 -35.58
CA GLY A 145 10.29 13.78 -35.85
C GLY A 145 10.99 14.46 -34.66
N LEU A 146 10.83 13.95 -33.43
CA LEU A 146 11.57 14.41 -32.26
C LEU A 146 13.05 14.02 -32.25
N MET A 147 13.48 13.08 -33.11
CA MET A 147 14.87 12.61 -33.17
C MET A 147 15.82 13.59 -33.88
N TYR A 148 15.27 14.56 -34.63
CA TYR A 148 16.03 15.44 -35.53
C TYR A 148 15.84 16.95 -35.23
N ILE A 149 15.40 17.30 -34.01
CA ILE A 149 15.47 18.66 -33.45
C ILE A 149 16.73 18.78 -32.59
#